data_AF-A0A9W4NU43-F1
#
_entry.id   AF-A0A9W4NU43-F1
#
_cell.length_a   1.000
_cell.length_b   1.000
_cell.length_c   1.000
_cell.angle_alpha   90.00
_cell.angle_beta   90.00
_cell.angle_gamma   90.00
#
_symmetry.space_group_name_H-M   'P 1'
#
loop_
_entity.id
_entity.type
_entity.pdbx_description
1 polymer ?
#
loop_
_entity_poly.entity_id
_entity_poly.type
_entity_poly.pdbx_seq_one_letter_code
_entity_poly.pdbx_strand_id
1 'polypeptide(L)'
;MTSSISMTYIRQTNGSDIWKQRIEGLISGLDTFFPDNTDIMSQPCERGKCDLNSRSFKAYLARFMGATIPLAPFTQGRLQSKIRGSSTAAAEQCNGPNNACGLVWTDGTNYKSSTGIGEQMAALEIFKANLVHTVKAPVTHNTGGTSKGNSESSGEGNSSTVDRDIRTRAITVGDKAGAGIVAALAVLMPVGAGVFIIVNS
;
A
#
# COMPACT_ATOMS: atom_id res chain seq x y z
N MET A 1 -27.06 20.26 2.53
CA MET A 1 -27.01 19.16 1.53
C MET A 1 -25.77 18.26 1.66
N THR A 2 -25.06 18.29 2.78
CA THR A 2 -23.82 17.52 3.02
C THR A 2 -24.04 16.16 3.72
N SER A 3 -25.22 15.89 4.29
CA SER A 3 -25.49 14.64 5.03
C SER A 3 -25.71 13.41 4.16
N SER A 4 -26.18 13.55 2.92
CA SER A 4 -26.54 12.40 2.07
C SER A 4 -25.33 11.76 1.38
N ILE A 5 -24.19 12.46 1.29
CA ILE A 5 -22.96 11.94 0.65
C ILE A 5 -22.13 11.13 1.65
N SER A 6 -22.20 11.48 2.94
CA SER A 6 -21.43 10.84 4.02
C SER A 6 -21.86 9.38 4.31
N MET A 7 -23.04 8.98 3.83
CA MET A 7 -23.70 7.73 4.23
C MET A 7 -23.67 6.63 3.16
N THR A 8 -23.11 6.91 1.97
CA THR A 8 -23.35 6.07 0.79
C THR A 8 -22.37 4.91 0.65
N TYR A 9 -21.13 5.00 1.15
CA TYR A 9 -20.11 3.98 0.87
C TYR A 9 -19.78 3.03 2.03
N ILE A 10 -20.10 3.39 3.27
CA ILE A 10 -20.20 2.43 4.39
C ILE A 10 -21.22 1.30 4.05
N ARG A 11 -22.10 1.52 3.07
CA ARG A 11 -23.01 0.49 2.55
C ARG A 11 -22.34 -0.65 1.78
N GLN A 12 -21.12 -0.48 1.24
CA GLN A 12 -20.46 -1.55 0.48
C GLN A 12 -20.07 -2.74 1.38
N THR A 13 -19.88 -2.50 2.68
CA THR A 13 -19.60 -3.50 3.71
C THR A 13 -20.75 -3.67 4.71
N ASN A 14 -21.97 -3.22 4.37
CA ASN A 14 -23.15 -3.20 5.25
C ASN A 14 -22.94 -2.48 6.60
N GLY A 15 -22.00 -1.53 6.69
CA GLY A 15 -21.72 -0.82 7.93
C GLY A 15 -21.06 -1.67 9.01
N SER A 16 -20.34 -2.72 8.63
CA SER A 16 -19.61 -3.58 9.58
C SER A 16 -18.58 -2.79 10.39
N ASP A 17 -18.73 -2.83 11.72
CA ASP A 17 -17.81 -2.21 12.69
C ASP A 17 -16.38 -2.77 12.58
N ILE A 18 -16.22 -4.01 12.15
CA ILE A 18 -14.90 -4.64 11.96
C ILE A 18 -14.09 -3.85 10.93
N TRP A 19 -14.70 -3.42 9.83
CA TRP A 19 -14.01 -2.65 8.80
C TRP A 19 -13.71 -1.23 9.25
N LYS A 20 -14.61 -0.62 10.02
CA LYS A 20 -14.33 0.67 10.65
C LYS A 20 -13.09 0.58 11.54
N GLN A 21 -13.06 -0.37 12.47
CA GLN A 21 -11.92 -0.57 13.38
C GLN A 21 -10.60 -0.82 12.62
N ARG A 22 -10.64 -1.60 11.54
CA ARG A 22 -9.46 -1.85 10.69
C ARG A 22 -8.97 -0.57 10.00
N ILE A 23 -9.88 0.23 9.44
CA ILE A 23 -9.52 1.51 8.82
C ILE A 23 -8.93 2.47 9.87
N GLU A 24 -9.53 2.53 11.05
CA GLU A 24 -9.02 3.36 12.14
C GLU A 24 -7.62 2.92 12.57
N GLY A 25 -7.37 1.61 12.69
CA GLY A 25 -6.05 1.06 12.98
C GLY A 25 -5.02 1.35 11.89
N LEU A 26 -5.39 1.24 10.61
CA LEU A 26 -4.51 1.60 9.49
C LEU A 26 -4.15 3.09 9.53
N ILE A 27 -5.12 3.97 9.81
CA ILE A 27 -4.87 5.42 9.92
C ILE A 27 -3.96 5.74 11.10
N SER A 28 -4.12 5.06 12.24
CA SER A 28 -3.18 5.21 13.36
C SER A 28 -1.78 4.72 12.98
N GLY A 29 -1.67 3.65 12.20
CA GLY A 29 -0.39 3.18 11.66
C GLY A 29 0.29 4.18 10.72
N LEU A 30 -0.50 5.03 10.03
CA LEU A 30 0.05 6.06 9.14
C LEU A 30 0.96 7.03 9.87
N ASP A 31 0.79 7.26 11.18
CA ASP A 31 1.58 8.22 11.96
C ASP A 31 3.09 7.96 11.89
N THR A 32 3.52 6.72 11.59
CA THR A 32 4.93 6.39 11.31
C THR A 32 5.52 7.17 10.13
N PHE A 33 4.68 7.56 9.16
CA PHE A 33 5.06 8.37 8.00
C PHE A 33 4.91 9.88 8.23
N PHE A 34 4.56 10.31 9.45
CA PHE A 34 4.34 11.70 9.82
C PHE A 34 5.16 12.02 11.08
N PRO A 35 6.49 12.20 10.94
CA PRO A 35 7.39 12.35 12.07
C PRO A 35 7.16 13.67 12.83
N ASP A 36 7.67 13.70 14.07
CA ASP A 36 7.74 14.90 14.93
C ASP A 36 6.38 15.56 15.21
N ASN A 37 5.30 14.76 15.20
CA ASN A 37 3.92 15.22 15.29
C ASN A 37 3.58 16.30 14.23
N THR A 38 4.28 16.29 13.11
CA THR A 38 3.97 17.15 11.96
C THR A 38 2.92 16.47 11.09
N ASP A 39 2.09 17.27 10.42
CA ASP A 39 1.19 16.77 9.36
C ASP A 39 1.92 16.60 8.01
N ILE A 40 3.25 16.54 8.03
CA ILE A 40 4.10 16.44 6.84
C ILE A 40 4.54 14.99 6.63
N MET A 41 4.19 14.44 5.48
CA MET A 41 4.55 13.09 5.11
C MET A 41 6.06 12.98 4.86
N SER A 42 6.68 11.96 5.45
CA SER A 42 8.08 11.59 5.25
C SER A 42 8.21 10.07 5.06
N GLN A 43 9.12 9.68 4.16
CA GLN A 43 9.46 8.29 3.93
C GLN A 43 10.72 7.90 4.70
N PRO A 44 10.81 6.66 5.23
CA PRO A 44 12.00 6.21 5.94
C PRO A 44 13.30 6.35 5.14
N CYS A 45 13.25 6.18 3.81
CA CYS A 45 14.41 6.28 2.94
C CYS A 45 14.96 7.70 2.78
N GLU A 46 14.20 8.76 3.13
CA GLU A 46 14.62 10.16 3.02
C GLU A 46 15.76 10.53 3.97
N ARG A 47 15.95 9.74 5.04
CA ARG A 47 17.09 9.84 5.96
C ARG A 47 18.35 9.12 5.46
N GLY A 48 18.28 8.46 4.31
CA GLY A 48 19.35 7.65 3.74
C GLY A 48 19.36 7.70 2.22
N LYS A 49 19.33 6.52 1.56
CA LYS A 49 19.23 6.42 0.09
C LYS A 49 17.88 5.84 -0.29
N CYS A 50 17.06 6.62 -0.99
CA CYS A 50 15.86 6.12 -1.66
C CYS A 50 16.25 5.50 -3.01
N ASP A 51 15.78 4.27 -3.28
CA ASP A 51 15.81 3.68 -4.60
C ASP A 51 14.76 4.32 -5.52
N LEU A 52 14.80 4.03 -6.83
CA LEU A 52 13.85 4.63 -7.78
C LEU A 52 12.39 4.29 -7.46
N ASN A 53 12.12 3.09 -6.93
CA ASN A 53 10.77 2.63 -6.63
C ASN A 53 10.17 3.41 -5.46
N SER A 54 10.95 3.59 -4.38
CA SER A 54 10.49 4.29 -3.19
C SER A 54 10.13 5.74 -3.44
N ARG A 55 10.73 6.42 -4.44
CA ARG A 55 10.41 7.81 -4.81
C ARG A 55 8.95 8.03 -5.21
N SER A 56 8.21 6.96 -5.55
CA SER A 56 6.79 7.02 -5.93
C SER A 56 5.80 6.75 -4.79
N PHE A 57 6.26 6.26 -3.62
CA PHE A 57 5.34 5.80 -2.57
C PHE A 57 4.53 6.93 -1.93
N LYS A 58 5.11 8.12 -1.79
CA LYS A 58 4.37 9.33 -1.40
C LYS A 58 3.17 9.60 -2.32
N ALA A 59 3.32 9.39 -3.63
CA ALA A 59 2.25 9.57 -4.60
C ALA A 59 1.09 8.59 -4.35
N TYR A 60 1.40 7.30 -4.17
CA TYR A 60 0.37 6.29 -3.91
C TYR A 60 -0.32 6.51 -2.57
N LEU A 61 0.44 6.85 -1.52
CA LEU A 61 -0.14 7.12 -0.21
C LEU A 61 -1.07 8.34 -0.26
N ALA A 62 -0.64 9.44 -0.89
CA ALA A 62 -1.48 10.62 -1.09
C ALA A 62 -2.79 10.28 -1.83
N ARG A 63 -2.69 9.52 -2.92
CA ARG A 63 -3.83 9.05 -3.71
C ARG A 63 -4.79 8.21 -2.88
N PHE A 64 -4.29 7.26 -2.10
CA PHE A 64 -5.12 6.38 -1.28
C PHE A 64 -5.78 7.12 -0.12
N MET A 65 -5.10 8.07 0.51
CA MET A 65 -5.73 8.93 1.53
C MET A 65 -6.87 9.74 0.92
N GLY A 66 -6.63 10.38 -0.24
CA GLY A 66 -7.67 11.12 -0.97
C GLY A 66 -8.85 10.22 -1.37
N ALA A 67 -8.57 9.02 -1.89
CA ALA A 67 -9.62 8.06 -2.25
C ALA A 67 -10.41 7.53 -1.03
N THR A 68 -9.79 7.47 0.15
CA THR A 68 -10.44 6.94 1.36
C THR A 68 -11.51 7.88 1.91
N ILE A 69 -11.31 9.20 1.84
CA ILE A 69 -12.24 10.20 2.39
C ILE A 69 -13.69 10.01 1.89
N PRO A 70 -13.98 9.91 0.58
CA PRO A 70 -15.35 9.71 0.10
C PRO A 70 -15.89 8.30 0.39
N LEU A 71 -15.01 7.31 0.63
CA LEU A 71 -15.40 5.93 0.94
C LEU A 71 -15.69 5.72 2.43
N ALA A 72 -14.98 6.44 3.29
CA ALA A 72 -15.03 6.34 4.74
C ALA A 72 -15.02 7.75 5.37
N PRO A 73 -16.14 8.49 5.33
CA PRO A 73 -16.16 9.91 5.68
C PRO A 73 -15.77 10.23 7.13
N PHE A 74 -15.92 9.26 8.06
CA PHE A 74 -15.43 9.38 9.43
C PHE A 74 -13.90 9.59 9.53
N THR A 75 -13.15 9.30 8.46
CA THR A 75 -11.69 9.48 8.38
C THR A 75 -11.29 10.91 7.97
N GLN A 76 -12.23 11.71 7.46
CA GLN A 76 -11.96 12.99 6.82
C GLN A 76 -11.16 13.94 7.70
N GLY A 77 -11.50 14.07 8.98
CA GLY A 77 -10.79 14.99 9.89
C GLY A 77 -9.29 14.67 9.99
N ARG A 78 -8.95 13.38 10.17
CA ARG A 78 -7.57 12.92 10.31
C ARG A 78 -6.79 12.98 8.99
N LEU A 79 -7.39 12.50 7.91
CA LEU A 79 -6.71 12.43 6.62
C LEU A 79 -6.56 13.81 5.96
N GLN A 80 -7.56 14.69 6.08
CA GLN A 80 -7.50 16.02 5.46
C GLN A 80 -6.41 16.89 6.08
N SER A 81 -6.17 16.79 7.40
CA SER A 81 -5.09 17.52 8.08
C SER A 81 -3.73 17.13 7.51
N LYS A 82 -3.47 15.81 7.47
CA LYS A 82 -2.25 15.22 6.89
C LYS A 82 -2.05 15.59 5.41
N ILE A 83 -3.12 15.53 4.60
CA ILE A 83 -3.07 15.94 3.19
C ILE A 83 -2.69 17.42 3.05
N ARG A 84 -3.34 18.30 3.83
CA ARG A 84 -3.10 19.75 3.77
C ARG A 84 -1.68 20.10 4.20
N GLY A 85 -1.25 19.61 5.37
CA GLY A 85 0.11 19.87 5.88
C GLY A 85 1.18 19.40 4.89
N SER A 86 1.04 18.18 4.37
CA SER A 86 1.94 17.64 3.35
C SER A 86 1.91 18.42 2.04
N SER A 87 0.73 18.88 1.60
CA SER A 87 0.63 19.65 0.36
C SER A 87 1.29 21.03 0.45
N THR A 88 1.16 21.72 1.59
CA THR A 88 1.84 22.99 1.83
C THR A 88 3.36 22.79 1.80
N ALA A 89 3.86 21.79 2.53
CA ALA A 89 5.28 21.47 2.56
C ALA A 89 5.83 21.01 1.20
N ALA A 90 5.02 20.27 0.42
CA ALA A 90 5.38 19.89 -0.94
C ALA A 90 5.51 21.11 -1.87
N ALA A 91 4.65 22.12 -1.71
CA ALA A 91 4.73 23.36 -2.49
C ALA A 91 6.02 24.15 -2.20
N GLU A 92 6.47 24.17 -0.94
CA GLU A 92 7.74 24.81 -0.56
C GLU A 92 8.96 24.13 -1.22
N GLN A 93 8.87 22.83 -1.48
CA GLN A 93 9.89 22.04 -2.17
C GLN A 93 9.81 22.11 -3.71
N CYS A 94 8.83 22.83 -4.28
CA CYS A 94 8.71 23.07 -5.73
C CYS A 94 9.46 24.32 -6.18
N ASN A 95 10.67 24.52 -5.64
CA ASN A 95 11.54 25.67 -5.89
C ASN A 95 12.86 25.28 -6.57
N GLY A 96 12.95 24.05 -7.11
CA GLY A 96 14.09 23.59 -7.91
C GLY A 96 14.14 24.22 -9.31
N PRO A 97 15.16 23.88 -10.12
CA PRO A 97 15.27 24.32 -11.51
C PRO A 97 13.99 24.00 -12.31
N ASN A 98 13.48 24.97 -13.07
CA ASN A 98 12.21 24.86 -13.81
C ASN A 98 10.98 24.51 -12.92
N ASN A 99 10.97 24.96 -11.66
CA ASN A 99 9.94 24.65 -10.66
C ASN A 99 9.82 23.15 -10.35
N ALA A 100 10.93 22.41 -10.49
CA ALA A 100 10.97 21.02 -10.11
C ALA A 100 10.70 20.85 -8.61
N CYS A 101 9.79 19.92 -8.27
CA CYS A 101 9.54 19.53 -6.89
C CYS A 101 10.55 18.52 -6.35
N GLY A 102 10.93 18.67 -5.08
CA GLY A 102 11.72 17.71 -4.31
C GLY A 102 10.86 16.71 -3.53
N LEU A 103 11.50 15.65 -3.02
CA LEU A 103 10.82 14.60 -2.24
C LEU A 103 10.77 14.90 -0.73
N VAL A 104 11.76 15.64 -0.21
CA VAL A 104 11.99 15.82 1.24
C VAL A 104 11.20 17.02 1.76
N TRP A 105 9.89 16.84 1.90
CA TRP A 105 8.96 17.92 2.33
C TRP A 105 9.21 18.43 3.75
N THR A 106 9.87 17.66 4.60
CA THR A 106 10.24 18.08 5.96
C THR A 106 11.34 19.14 6.01
N ASP A 107 12.08 19.33 4.91
CA ASP A 107 13.21 20.27 4.85
C ASP A 107 12.77 21.70 4.40
N GLY A 108 11.46 21.97 4.34
CA GLY A 108 10.91 23.30 4.05
C GLY A 108 11.29 23.79 2.65
N THR A 109 11.95 24.94 2.54
CA THR A 109 12.43 25.48 1.25
C THR A 109 13.81 24.96 0.84
N ASN A 110 14.46 24.10 1.65
CA ASN A 110 15.78 23.57 1.31
C ASN A 110 15.64 22.47 0.24
N TYR A 111 15.75 22.88 -1.02
CA TYR A 111 15.69 21.98 -2.16
C TYR A 111 16.89 21.05 -2.19
N LYS A 112 16.66 19.76 -1.94
CA LYS A 112 17.67 18.73 -2.22
C LYS A 112 17.59 18.37 -3.71
N SER A 113 18.74 18.28 -4.37
CA SER A 113 18.87 18.13 -5.84
C SER A 113 18.45 16.77 -6.40
N SER A 114 17.38 16.15 -5.88
CA SER A 114 16.77 14.94 -6.43
C SER A 114 15.53 15.28 -7.25
N THR A 115 15.73 15.61 -8.52
CA THR A 115 14.62 15.73 -9.48
C THR A 115 14.35 14.37 -10.14
N GLY A 116 13.08 14.03 -10.36
CA GLY A 116 12.69 12.79 -11.01
C GLY A 116 11.17 12.67 -11.16
N ILE A 117 10.73 11.65 -11.91
CA ILE A 117 9.30 11.39 -12.13
C ILE A 117 8.59 11.09 -10.81
N GLY A 118 9.25 10.37 -9.89
CA GLY A 118 8.69 10.05 -8.58
C GLY A 118 8.34 11.29 -7.75
N GLU A 119 9.23 12.28 -7.70
CA GLU A 119 8.99 13.54 -7.00
C GLU A 119 7.84 14.33 -7.61
N GLN A 120 7.82 14.44 -8.94
CA GLN A 120 6.75 15.18 -9.61
C GLN A 120 5.40 14.46 -9.44
N MET A 121 5.38 13.13 -9.50
CA MET A 121 4.18 12.34 -9.22
C MET A 121 3.72 12.51 -7.76
N ALA A 122 4.64 12.52 -6.81
CA ALA A 122 4.33 12.71 -5.39
C ALA A 122 3.70 14.09 -5.14
N ALA A 123 4.31 15.15 -5.66
CA ALA A 123 3.79 16.51 -5.57
C ALA A 123 2.40 16.62 -6.24
N LEU A 124 2.25 16.08 -7.46
CA LEU A 124 0.98 16.11 -8.18
C LEU A 124 -0.14 15.41 -7.42
N GLU A 125 0.07 14.19 -6.92
CA GLU A 125 -0.98 13.44 -6.24
C GLU A 125 -1.36 14.05 -4.88
N ILE A 126 -0.42 14.66 -4.15
CA ILE A 126 -0.76 15.36 -2.89
C ILE A 126 -1.56 16.64 -3.14
N PHE A 127 -1.25 17.40 -4.20
CA PHE A 127 -2.08 18.54 -4.60
C PHE A 127 -3.47 18.11 -5.02
N LYS A 128 -3.58 17.06 -5.83
CA LYS A 128 -4.87 16.50 -6.27
C LYS A 128 -5.69 15.97 -5.10
N ALA A 129 -5.07 15.41 -4.07
CA ALA A 129 -5.77 14.90 -2.89
C ALA A 129 -6.57 16.00 -2.14
N ASN A 130 -6.17 17.27 -2.23
CA ASN A 130 -6.95 18.38 -1.65
C ASN A 130 -8.32 18.59 -2.33
N LEU A 131 -8.44 18.18 -3.60
CA LEU A 131 -9.65 18.38 -4.41
C LEU A 131 -10.72 17.30 -4.19
N VAL A 132 -10.51 16.38 -3.24
CA VAL A 132 -11.42 15.25 -2.99
C VAL A 132 -12.89 15.66 -2.77
N HIS A 133 -13.14 16.85 -2.21
CA HIS A 133 -14.50 17.36 -1.96
C HIS A 133 -15.16 17.98 -3.19
N THR A 134 -14.38 18.26 -4.24
CA THR A 134 -14.85 18.89 -5.48
C THR A 134 -15.17 17.87 -6.58
N VAL A 135 -14.77 16.62 -6.37
CA VAL A 135 -14.95 15.53 -7.34
C VAL A 135 -16.06 14.59 -6.89
N LYS A 136 -16.74 13.96 -7.86
CA LYS A 136 -17.76 12.96 -7.58
C LYS A 136 -17.12 11.71 -6.97
N ALA A 137 -17.85 11.05 -6.06
CA ALA A 137 -17.44 9.77 -5.51
C ALA A 137 -17.30 8.70 -6.63
N PRO A 138 -16.48 7.65 -6.42
CA PRO A 138 -16.34 6.57 -7.38
C PRO A 138 -17.69 5.96 -7.77
N VAL A 139 -17.89 5.78 -9.09
CA VAL A 139 -19.12 5.21 -9.64
C VAL A 139 -19.10 3.68 -9.57
N THR A 140 -20.28 3.10 -9.49
CA THR A 140 -20.54 1.66 -9.55
C THR A 140 -21.22 1.32 -10.87
N HIS A 141 -21.43 0.03 -11.15
CA HIS A 141 -22.25 -0.41 -12.28
C HIS A 141 -23.61 0.30 -12.35
N ASN A 142 -24.25 0.54 -11.19
CA ASN A 142 -25.58 1.12 -11.11
C ASN A 142 -25.57 2.66 -11.01
N THR A 143 -24.40 3.29 -10.83
CA THR A 143 -24.29 4.73 -10.55
C THR A 143 -23.46 5.49 -11.59
N GLY A 144 -23.39 4.98 -12.81
CA GLY A 144 -22.75 5.66 -13.95
C GLY A 144 -21.39 5.10 -14.37
N GLY A 145 -21.01 3.90 -13.90
CA GLY A 145 -19.87 3.18 -14.45
C GLY A 145 -20.14 2.74 -15.89
N THR A 146 -19.35 3.23 -16.84
CA THR A 146 -19.47 2.89 -18.26
C THR A 146 -18.62 1.68 -18.68
N SER A 147 -17.71 1.24 -17.82
CA SER A 147 -16.86 0.08 -18.06
C SER A 147 -17.68 -1.21 -18.00
N LYS A 148 -17.57 -2.05 -19.04
CA LYS A 148 -18.23 -3.37 -19.11
C LYS A 148 -17.28 -4.44 -18.60
N GLY A 149 -17.74 -5.27 -17.66
CA GLY A 149 -17.02 -6.47 -17.25
C GLY A 149 -16.95 -7.49 -18.39
N ASN A 150 -15.84 -8.20 -18.50
CA ASN A 150 -15.72 -9.37 -19.37
C ASN A 150 -15.69 -10.62 -18.49
N SER A 151 -16.67 -11.51 -18.64
CA SER A 151 -16.75 -12.78 -17.89
C SER A 151 -15.60 -13.75 -18.23
N GLU A 152 -14.89 -13.54 -19.35
CA GLU A 152 -13.68 -14.30 -19.72
C GLU A 152 -12.40 -13.73 -19.08
N SER A 153 -12.47 -12.62 -18.34
CA SER A 153 -11.29 -12.00 -17.71
C SER A 153 -10.80 -12.72 -16.45
N SER A 154 -11.07 -14.03 -16.33
CA SER A 154 -10.46 -14.96 -15.37
C SER A 154 -8.95 -15.17 -15.62
N GLY A 155 -8.25 -14.21 -16.24
CA GLY A 155 -6.91 -14.39 -16.77
C GLY A 155 -6.83 -15.34 -17.96
N GLU A 156 -7.95 -15.78 -18.53
CA GLU A 156 -8.01 -16.67 -19.70
C GLU A 156 -8.23 -15.87 -20.98
N GLY A 157 -7.36 -14.89 -21.21
CA GLY A 157 -7.15 -14.44 -22.57
C GLY A 157 -6.63 -15.62 -23.38
N ASN A 158 -7.26 -15.90 -24.51
CA ASN A 158 -6.82 -16.89 -25.50
C ASN A 158 -5.49 -16.41 -26.13
N SER A 159 -4.43 -16.42 -25.33
CA SER A 159 -3.06 -16.18 -25.73
C SER A 159 -2.49 -17.56 -26.06
N SER A 160 -2.29 -17.77 -27.35
CA SER A 160 -1.55 -18.87 -27.95
C SER A 160 -0.05 -18.87 -27.58
N THR A 161 0.29 -18.43 -26.37
CA THR A 161 1.66 -18.37 -25.83
C THR A 161 1.74 -18.69 -24.33
N VAL A 162 0.66 -19.13 -23.68
CA VAL A 162 0.77 -19.72 -22.33
C VAL A 162 1.10 -21.20 -22.50
N ASP A 163 2.39 -21.52 -22.60
CA ASP A 163 2.90 -22.84 -22.27
C ASP A 163 2.60 -23.07 -20.78
N ARG A 164 1.40 -23.58 -20.47
CA ARG A 164 1.00 -23.99 -19.12
C ARG A 164 1.74 -25.28 -18.75
N ASP A 165 3.06 -25.31 -18.88
CA ASP A 165 3.90 -26.27 -18.17
C ASP A 165 4.20 -25.68 -16.78
N ILE A 166 3.13 -25.46 -15.99
CA ILE A 166 3.30 -25.56 -14.55
C ILE A 166 3.64 -27.02 -14.29
N ARG A 167 4.93 -27.35 -14.28
CA ARG A 167 5.46 -28.65 -13.86
C ARG A 167 5.24 -28.84 -12.37
N THR A 168 3.98 -28.85 -11.93
CA THR A 168 3.62 -29.67 -10.78
C THR A 168 3.60 -31.11 -11.28
N ARG A 169 4.76 -31.77 -11.32
CA ARG A 169 4.79 -33.24 -11.44
C ARG A 169 3.93 -33.78 -10.31
N ALA A 170 2.99 -34.66 -10.64
CA ALA A 170 2.20 -35.34 -9.63
C ALA A 170 3.14 -35.98 -8.61
N ILE A 171 2.98 -35.63 -7.33
CA ILE A 171 3.80 -36.16 -6.24
C ILE A 171 3.61 -37.67 -6.23
N THR A 172 4.67 -38.41 -6.56
CA THR A 172 4.62 -39.85 -6.64
C THR A 172 4.74 -40.48 -5.25
N VAL A 173 4.35 -41.74 -5.12
CA VAL A 173 4.50 -42.50 -3.87
C VAL A 173 5.97 -42.52 -3.41
N GLY A 174 6.92 -42.51 -4.36
CA GLY A 174 8.36 -42.41 -4.07
C GLY A 174 8.76 -41.10 -3.41
N ASP A 175 8.17 -39.97 -3.84
CA ASP A 175 8.47 -38.66 -3.27
C ASP A 175 7.94 -38.54 -1.82
N LYS A 176 6.76 -39.13 -1.54
CA LYS A 176 6.21 -39.21 -0.18
C LYS A 176 7.02 -40.12 0.74
N ALA A 177 7.47 -41.26 0.23
CA ALA A 177 8.31 -42.19 0.99
C ALA A 177 9.67 -41.58 1.32
N GLY A 178 10.31 -40.91 0.35
CA GLY A 178 11.59 -40.22 0.55
C GLY A 178 11.49 -39.10 1.57
N ALA A 179 10.45 -38.26 1.49
CA ALA A 179 10.21 -37.19 2.45
C ALA A 179 10.01 -37.72 3.88
N GLY A 180 9.29 -38.83 4.05
CA GLY A 180 9.07 -39.47 5.36
C GLY A 180 10.36 -40.01 5.98
N ILE A 181 11.22 -40.65 5.19
CA ILE A 181 12.50 -41.20 5.67
C ILE A 181 13.44 -40.08 6.11
N VAL A 182 13.55 -39.00 5.31
CA VAL A 182 14.40 -37.85 5.66
C VAL A 182 13.92 -37.18 6.94
N ALA A 183 12.60 -37.00 7.09
CA ALA A 183 12.02 -36.44 8.31
C ALA A 183 12.30 -37.32 9.53
N ALA A 184 12.17 -38.65 9.39
CA ALA A 184 12.45 -39.58 10.48
C ALA A 184 13.94 -39.55 10.89
N LEU A 185 14.86 -39.54 9.94
CA LEU A 185 16.30 -39.46 10.23
C LEU A 185 16.69 -38.12 10.89
N ALA A 186 16.11 -37.01 10.42
CA ALA A 186 16.38 -35.70 10.98
C ALA A 186 15.93 -35.57 12.45
N VAL A 187 14.90 -36.31 12.86
CA VAL A 187 14.42 -36.33 14.25
C VAL A 187 15.15 -37.38 15.09
N LEU A 188 15.41 -38.57 14.53
CA LEU A 188 16.00 -39.69 15.28
C LEU A 188 17.51 -39.51 15.52
N MET A 189 18.25 -38.86 14.61
CA MET A 189 19.69 -38.62 14.82
C MET A 189 19.98 -37.74 16.05
N PRO A 190 19.37 -36.54 16.20
CA PRO A 190 19.62 -35.69 17.36
C PRO A 190 19.17 -36.33 18.68
N VAL A 191 18.02 -37.01 18.67
CA VAL A 191 17.48 -37.67 19.87
C VAL A 191 18.35 -38.86 20.27
N GLY A 192 18.80 -39.67 19.30
CA GLY A 192 19.71 -40.79 19.53
C GLY A 192 21.08 -40.31 20.07
N ALA A 193 21.63 -39.24 19.52
CA ALA A 193 22.85 -38.62 20.02
C ALA A 193 22.67 -38.11 21.47
N GLY A 194 21.54 -37.48 21.77
CA GLY A 194 21.21 -37.02 23.12
C GLY A 194 21.14 -38.15 24.14
N VAL A 195 20.47 -39.26 23.79
CA VAL A 195 20.36 -40.43 24.68
C VAL A 195 21.72 -41.13 24.87
N PHE A 196 22.52 -41.26 23.81
CA PHE A 196 23.86 -41.87 23.92
C PHE A 196 24.79 -41.08 24.84
N ILE A 197 24.75 -39.75 24.77
CA ILE A 197 25.53 -38.87 25.66
C ILE A 197 25.09 -39.04 27.12
N ILE A 198 23.79 -39.19 27.39
CA ILE A 198 23.27 -39.37 28.76
C ILE A 198 23.64 -40.73 29.34
N VAL A 199 23.65 -41.80 28.54
CA VAL A 199 23.96 -43.16 29.00
C VAL A 199 25.45 -43.39 29.20
N ASN A 200 26.32 -42.67 28.47
CA ASN A 200 27.78 -42.74 28.59
C ASN A 200 28.40 -41.54 29.35
N SER A 201 27.60 -40.81 30.11
CA SER A 201 28.07 -39.84 31.12
C SER A 201 28.10 -40.47 32.50
#